data_AF-A0A933ZRJ9-F1
#
_entry.id   AF-A0A933ZRJ9-F1
#
_cell.length_a   1.000
_cell.length_b   1.000
_cell.length_c   1.000
_cell.angle_alpha   90.00
_cell.angle_beta   90.00
_cell.angle_gamma   90.00
#
_symmetry.space_group_name_H-M   'P 1'
#
loop_
_entity.id
_entity.type
_entity.pdbx_description
1 polymer ?
#
loop_
_entity_poly.entity_id
_entity_poly.type
_entity_poly.pdbx_seq_one_letter_code
_entity_poly.pdbx_strand_id
1 'polypeptide(L)'
;SLLERALADAQEQSDQLTVAEATVYLGACLSMLGEATEGAALCAEGARLAQQSGLREAEMAAHLHLWGMALARGDADAARSCADRCQAEQQDYVVPLFRNAYQELCARHAAVGAAPEQPH
;
A
#
# COMPACT_ATOMS: atom_id res chain seq x y z
N SER A 1 -1.28 6.43 18.83
CA SER A 1 -1.03 7.48 17.82
C SER A 1 -2.34 8.18 17.42
N LEU A 2 -2.31 9.27 16.62
CA LEU A 2 -3.54 9.89 16.08
C LEU A 2 -4.33 8.92 15.19
N LEU A 3 -3.63 8.08 14.43
CA LEU A 3 -4.22 7.08 13.55
C LEU A 3 -4.92 5.96 14.32
N GLU A 4 -4.34 5.48 15.42
CA GLU A 4 -4.99 4.51 16.31
C GLU A 4 -6.29 5.07 16.93
N ARG A 5 -6.29 6.35 17.32
CA ARG A 5 -7.49 7.02 17.84
C ARG A 5 -8.55 7.18 16.76
N ALA A 6 -8.18 7.64 15.56
CA ALA A 6 -9.09 7.77 14.43
C ALA A 6 -9.70 6.41 14.04
N LEU A 7 -8.91 5.34 14.07
CA LEU A 7 -9.40 3.98 13.80
C LEU A 7 -10.42 3.53 14.86
N ALA A 8 -10.12 3.72 16.15
CA ALA A 8 -11.03 3.36 17.23
C ALA A 8 -12.35 4.13 17.17
N ASP A 9 -12.28 5.46 16.96
CA ASP A 9 -13.46 6.32 16.85
C ASP A 9 -14.33 5.94 15.63
N ALA A 10 -13.71 5.60 14.50
CA ALA A 10 -14.42 5.19 13.28
C ALA A 10 -15.08 3.81 13.41
N GLN A 11 -14.44 2.87 14.12
CA GLN A 11 -15.02 1.57 14.43
C GLN A 11 -16.26 1.72 15.32
N GLU A 12 -16.21 2.58 16.33
CA GLU A 12 -17.37 2.87 17.19
C GLU A 12 -18.53 3.49 16.40
N GLN A 13 -18.22 4.34 15.44
CA GLN A 13 -19.21 5.02 14.58
C GLN A 13 -19.67 4.20 13.38
N SER A 14 -19.12 2.99 13.17
CA SER A 14 -19.37 2.16 11.99
C SER A 14 -19.07 2.85 10.65
N ASP A 15 -18.15 3.83 10.63
CA ASP A 15 -17.73 4.54 9.43
C ASP A 15 -16.70 3.71 8.65
N GLN A 16 -17.19 2.91 7.72
CA GLN A 16 -16.37 1.99 6.93
C GLN A 16 -15.32 2.70 6.07
N LEU A 17 -15.57 3.95 5.64
CA LEU A 17 -14.59 4.74 4.88
C LEU A 17 -13.40 5.09 5.76
N THR A 18 -13.68 5.73 6.89
CA THR A 18 -12.62 6.16 7.81
C THR A 18 -11.88 4.96 8.40
N VAL A 19 -12.55 3.83 8.67
CA VAL A 19 -11.90 2.59 9.12
C VAL A 19 -10.91 2.10 8.06
N ALA A 20 -11.33 1.93 6.80
CA ALA A 20 -10.46 1.41 5.76
C ALA A 20 -9.23 2.31 5.53
N GLU A 21 -9.44 3.62 5.42
CA GLU A 21 -8.34 4.59 5.23
C GLU A 21 -7.39 4.63 6.43
N ALA A 22 -7.92 4.72 7.65
CA ALA A 22 -7.09 4.75 8.86
C ALA A 22 -6.27 3.46 9.01
N THR A 23 -6.83 2.30 8.67
CA THR A 23 -6.11 1.03 8.67
C THR A 23 -4.96 1.03 7.65
N VAL A 24 -5.18 1.52 6.42
CA VAL A 24 -4.12 1.63 5.40
C VAL A 24 -2.98 2.54 5.86
N TYR A 25 -3.31 3.75 6.34
CA TYR A 25 -2.29 4.73 6.73
C TYR A 25 -1.56 4.34 8.01
N LEU A 26 -2.24 3.68 8.96
CA LEU A 26 -1.56 3.10 10.13
C LEU A 26 -0.54 2.06 9.68
N GLY A 27 -0.91 1.18 8.76
CA GLY A 27 0.01 0.19 8.17
C GLY A 27 1.22 0.84 7.51
N ALA A 28 1.00 1.89 6.70
CA ALA A 28 2.07 2.64 6.08
C ALA A 28 3.03 3.27 7.12
N CYS A 29 2.48 3.88 8.17
CA CYS A 29 3.26 4.46 9.26
C CYS A 29 4.09 3.42 10.01
N LEU A 30 3.52 2.27 10.39
CA LEU A 30 4.26 1.21 11.07
C LEU A 30 5.42 0.70 10.21
N SER A 31 5.19 0.52 8.91
CA SER A 31 6.28 0.11 8.02
C SER A 31 7.42 1.14 7.94
N MET A 32 7.11 2.44 7.96
CA MET A 32 8.14 3.49 7.99
C MET A 32 8.91 3.53 9.31
N LEU A 33 8.30 3.07 10.40
CA LEU A 33 8.92 2.96 11.72
C LEU A 33 9.76 1.68 11.89
N GLY A 34 9.84 0.84 10.86
CA GLY A 34 10.60 -0.42 10.87
C GLY A 34 9.76 -1.66 11.18
N GLU A 35 8.48 -1.51 11.47
CA GLU A 35 7.53 -2.59 11.75
C GLU A 35 6.90 -3.11 10.45
N ALA A 36 7.74 -3.48 9.49
CA ALA A 36 7.32 -3.73 8.11
C ALA A 36 6.34 -4.90 7.93
N THR A 37 6.40 -5.93 8.78
CA THR A 37 5.48 -7.08 8.73
C THR A 37 4.09 -6.68 9.20
N GLU A 38 4.01 -5.99 10.33
CA GLU A 38 2.74 -5.50 10.88
C GLU A 38 2.13 -4.43 9.98
N GLY A 39 2.96 -3.50 9.49
CA GLY A 39 2.55 -2.50 8.53
C GLY A 39 1.93 -3.09 7.26
N ALA A 40 2.56 -4.13 6.69
CA ALA A 40 2.02 -4.83 5.53
C ALA A 40 0.71 -5.57 5.83
N ALA A 41 0.59 -6.19 7.01
CA ALA A 41 -0.65 -6.86 7.42
C ALA A 41 -1.81 -5.86 7.54
N LEU A 42 -1.57 -4.70 8.13
CA LEU A 42 -2.57 -3.62 8.21
C LEU A 42 -2.93 -3.08 6.84
N CYS A 43 -1.96 -2.79 5.96
CA CYS A 43 -2.30 -2.35 4.59
C CYS A 43 -3.12 -3.40 3.83
N ALA A 44 -2.83 -4.70 3.99
CA ALA A 44 -3.60 -5.76 3.37
C ALA A 44 -5.04 -5.84 3.91
N GLU A 45 -5.23 -5.65 5.23
CA GLU A 45 -6.55 -5.59 5.84
C GLU A 45 -7.33 -4.35 5.39
N GLY A 46 -6.68 -3.19 5.34
CA GLY A 46 -7.26 -1.95 4.82
C GLY A 46 -7.70 -2.10 3.36
N ALA A 47 -6.90 -2.75 2.52
CA ALA A 47 -7.28 -3.06 1.14
C ALA A 47 -8.54 -3.95 1.08
N ARG A 48 -8.62 -4.98 1.92
CA ARG A 48 -9.77 -5.89 2.00
C ARG A 48 -11.04 -5.14 2.39
N LEU A 49 -10.96 -4.26 3.39
CA LEU A 49 -12.08 -3.44 3.86
C LEU A 49 -12.53 -2.44 2.79
N ALA A 50 -11.56 -1.79 2.14
CA ALA A 50 -11.81 -0.85 1.06
C ALA A 50 -12.53 -1.54 -0.11
N GLN A 51 -12.05 -2.72 -0.53
CA GLN A 51 -12.65 -3.51 -1.59
C GLN A 51 -14.10 -3.92 -1.26
N GLN A 52 -14.35 -4.39 -0.03
CA GLN A 52 -15.71 -4.78 0.42
C GLN A 52 -16.69 -3.62 0.44
N SER A 53 -16.18 -2.40 0.65
CA SER A 53 -16.98 -1.18 0.75
C SER A 53 -17.02 -0.37 -0.55
N GLY A 54 -16.36 -0.84 -1.62
CA GLY A 54 -16.27 -0.14 -2.91
C GLY A 54 -15.42 1.13 -2.90
N LEU A 55 -14.50 1.25 -1.94
CA LEU A 55 -13.68 2.44 -1.70
C LEU A 55 -12.39 2.39 -2.51
N ARG A 56 -12.49 2.75 -3.79
CA ARG A 56 -11.38 2.60 -4.74
C ARG A 56 -10.11 3.36 -4.35
N GLU A 57 -10.22 4.59 -3.84
CA GLU A 57 -9.04 5.37 -3.47
C GLU A 57 -8.24 4.73 -2.33
N ALA A 58 -8.93 4.21 -1.31
CA ALA A 58 -8.30 3.52 -0.19
C ALA A 58 -7.66 2.17 -0.62
N GLU A 59 -8.34 1.43 -1.51
CA GLU A 59 -7.82 0.19 -2.09
C GLU A 59 -6.52 0.45 -2.87
N MET A 60 -6.51 1.48 -3.72
CA MET A 60 -5.35 1.86 -4.51
C MET A 60 -4.18 2.33 -3.63
N ALA A 61 -4.45 3.16 -2.61
CA ALA A 61 -3.43 3.60 -1.67
C ALA A 61 -2.79 2.41 -0.95
N ALA A 62 -3.59 1.43 -0.54
CA ALA A 62 -3.10 0.21 0.10
C ALA A 62 -2.15 -0.57 -0.81
N HIS A 63 -2.49 -0.74 -2.10
CA HIS A 63 -1.67 -1.47 -3.06
C HIS A 63 -0.35 -0.76 -3.37
N LEU A 64 -0.37 0.56 -3.50
CA LEU A 64 0.87 1.35 -3.67
C LEU A 64 1.79 1.21 -2.46
N HIS A 65 1.23 1.26 -1.24
CA HIS A 65 2.02 1.06 -0.03
C HIS A 65 2.60 -0.36 0.06
N LEU A 66 1.78 -1.39 -0.17
CA LEU A 66 2.24 -2.79 -0.18
C LEU A 66 3.36 -3.02 -1.20
N TRP A 67 3.25 -2.42 -2.40
CA TRP A 67 4.29 -2.48 -3.41
C TRP A 67 5.58 -1.81 -2.92
N GLY A 68 5.49 -0.60 -2.37
CA GLY A 68 6.64 0.11 -1.81
C GLY A 68 7.35 -0.66 -0.71
N MET A 69 6.59 -1.33 0.17
CA MET A 69 7.12 -2.20 1.22
C MET A 69 7.81 -3.43 0.64
N ALA A 70 7.22 -4.10 -0.35
CA ALA A 70 7.82 -5.26 -1.00
C ALA A 70 9.16 -4.90 -1.66
N LEU A 71 9.22 -3.77 -2.37
CA LEU A 71 10.47 -3.25 -2.95
C LEU A 71 11.52 -2.95 -1.87
N ALA A 72 11.11 -2.32 -0.76
CA ALA A 72 12.03 -1.99 0.34
C ALA A 72 12.62 -3.24 1.02
N ARG A 73 11.86 -4.35 1.06
CA ARG A 73 12.31 -5.64 1.59
C ARG A 73 13.10 -6.49 0.60
N GLY A 74 13.19 -6.09 -0.67
CA GLY A 74 13.78 -6.91 -1.74
C GLY A 74 12.95 -8.16 -2.07
N ASP A 75 11.66 -8.17 -1.71
CA ASP A 75 10.75 -9.27 -2.01
C ASP A 75 10.23 -9.11 -3.44
N ALA A 76 10.95 -9.70 -4.39
CA ALA A 76 10.69 -9.56 -5.82
C ALA A 76 9.33 -10.15 -6.23
N ASP A 77 8.91 -11.25 -5.63
CA ASP A 77 7.65 -11.91 -5.96
C ASP A 77 6.46 -11.08 -5.47
N ALA A 78 6.52 -10.61 -4.22
CA ALA A 78 5.49 -9.70 -3.70
C ALA A 78 5.47 -8.38 -4.46
N ALA A 79 6.62 -7.82 -4.83
CA ALA A 79 6.70 -6.58 -5.59
C ALA A 79 6.11 -6.73 -6.99
N ARG A 80 6.32 -7.87 -7.66
CA ARG A 80 5.70 -8.19 -8.96
C ARG A 80 4.19 -8.34 -8.84
N SER A 81 3.72 -9.11 -7.86
CA SER A 81 2.28 -9.28 -7.61
C SER A 81 1.58 -7.95 -7.34
N CYS A 82 2.21 -7.06 -6.55
CA CYS A 82 1.65 -5.73 -6.31
C CYS A 82 1.70 -4.84 -7.55
N ALA A 83 2.79 -4.88 -8.33
CA ALA A 83 2.91 -4.12 -9.57
C ALA A 83 1.83 -4.52 -10.59
N ASP A 84 1.57 -5.82 -10.76
CA ASP A 84 0.56 -6.34 -11.67
C ASP A 84 -0.85 -5.86 -11.27
N ARG A 85 -1.17 -5.85 -9.97
CA ARG A 85 -2.43 -5.29 -9.44
C ARG A 85 -2.54 -3.80 -9.69
N CYS A 86 -1.54 -3.02 -9.31
CA CYS A 86 -1.55 -1.57 -9.54
C CYS A 86 -1.65 -1.23 -11.03
N GLN A 87 -1.05 -2.03 -11.91
CA GLN A 87 -1.17 -1.87 -13.36
C GLN A 87 -2.57 -2.16 -13.88
N ALA A 88 -3.27 -3.17 -13.33
CA ALA A 88 -4.65 -3.47 -13.69
C ALA A 88 -5.61 -2.32 -13.32
N GLU A 89 -5.31 -1.61 -12.23
CA GLU A 89 -6.12 -0.53 -11.68
C GLU A 89 -5.66 0.88 -12.12
N GLN A 90 -4.56 0.99 -12.88
CA GLN A 90 -3.93 2.28 -13.20
C GLN A 90 -4.85 3.29 -13.90
N GLN A 91 -5.87 2.79 -14.60
CA GLN A 91 -6.83 3.62 -15.35
C GLN A 91 -7.72 4.44 -14.40
N ASP A 92 -7.87 3.95 -13.16
CA ASP A 92 -8.66 4.57 -12.10
C ASP A 92 -7.84 5.60 -11.30
N TYR A 93 -6.56 5.80 -11.64
CA TYR A 93 -5.65 6.74 -10.96
C TYR A 93 -5.90 8.18 -11.45
N VAL A 94 -7.09 8.69 -11.14
CA VAL A 94 -7.53 10.05 -11.46
C VAL A 94 -6.88 11.09 -10.53
N VAL A 95 -6.52 10.69 -9.32
CA VAL A 95 -5.84 11.54 -8.34
C VAL A 95 -4.35 11.63 -8.68
N PRO A 96 -3.79 12.84 -8.90
CA PRO A 96 -2.38 13.02 -9.27
C PRO A 96 -1.39 12.40 -8.27
N LEU A 97 -1.73 12.37 -6.98
CA LEU A 97 -0.90 11.77 -5.93
C LEU A 97 -0.63 10.28 -6.21
N PHE A 98 -1.67 9.49 -6.49
CA PHE A 98 -1.54 8.06 -6.74
C PHE A 98 -0.78 7.78 -8.04
N ARG A 99 -1.01 8.60 -9.07
CA ARG A 99 -0.25 8.52 -10.33
C ARG A 99 1.24 8.73 -10.12
N ASN A 100 1.63 9.76 -9.35
CA ASN A 100 3.04 10.05 -9.10
C ASN A 100 3.71 8.93 -8.28
N ALA A 101 3.03 8.44 -7.25
CA ALA A 101 3.50 7.32 -6.45
C ALA A 101 3.68 6.05 -7.31
N TYR A 102 2.73 5.76 -8.19
CA TYR A 102 2.84 4.65 -9.14
C TYR A 102 4.07 4.78 -10.04
N GLN A 103 4.27 5.95 -10.65
CA GLN A 103 5.41 6.20 -11.54
C GLN A 103 6.76 6.06 -10.82
N GLU A 104 6.85 6.54 -9.57
CA GLU A 104 8.04 6.37 -8.74
C GLU A 104 8.32 4.88 -8.46
N LEU A 105 7.29 4.12 -8.09
CA LEU A 105 7.41 2.70 -7.83
C LEU A 105 7.79 1.90 -9.08
N CYS A 106 7.26 2.26 -10.25
CA CYS A 106 7.71 1.70 -11.54
C CYS A 106 9.22 1.91 -11.74
N ALA A 107 9.71 3.13 -11.53
CA ALA A 107 11.13 3.45 -11.69
C ALA A 107 12.01 2.66 -10.72
N ARG A 108 11.59 2.55 -9.46
CA ARG A 108 12.27 1.73 -8.43
C ARG A 108 12.28 0.25 -8.78
N HIS A 109 11.14 -0.30 -9.20
CA HIS A 109 11.02 -1.70 -9.61
C HIS A 109 11.94 -2.02 -10.79
N ALA A 110 11.98 -1.17 -11.82
CA ALA A 110 12.86 -1.33 -12.96
C ALA A 110 14.35 -1.31 -12.55
N ALA A 111 14.73 -0.46 -11.60
CA ALA A 111 16.09 -0.40 -11.09
C ALA A 111 16.50 -1.68 -10.34
N VAL A 112 15.58 -2.32 -9.60
CA VAL A 112 15.84 -3.61 -8.93
C VAL A 112 16.08 -4.72 -9.95
N GLY A 113 15.34 -4.74 -11.06
CA GLY A 113 15.53 -5.71 -12.16
C GLY A 113 16.78 -5.48 -13.01
N ALA A 114 17.40 -4.30 -12.92
CA ALA A 114 18.60 -3.91 -13.69
C ALA A 114 19.91 -4.04 -12.88
N ALA A 115 19.85 -4.40 -11.60
CA ALA A 115 21.05 -4.63 -10.79
C ALA A 115 21.81 -5.85 -11.34
N PRO A 116 23.10 -5.73 -11.68
CA PRO A 116 23.88 -6.87 -12.15
C PRO A 116 23.97 -7.91 -11.04
N GLU A 117 23.68 -9.18 -11.35
CA GLU A 117 23.96 -10.31 -10.46
C GLU A 117 25.41 -10.21 -10.02
N GLN A 118 25.64 -9.91 -8.74
CA GLN A 118 27.00 -9.90 -8.21
C GLN A 118 27.48 -11.36 -8.12
N PRO A 119 28.56 -11.74 -8.83
CA PRO A 119 29.10 -13.08 -8.68
C PRO A 119 29.76 -13.18 -7.30
N HIS A 120 29.37 -14.22 -6.56
CA HIS A 120 30.01 -14.67 -5.31
C HIS A 120 31.46 -15.11 -5.54
#